data_AF-A0A2S9KE88-F1
#
_entry.id   AF-A0A2S9KE88-F1
#
_cell.length_a   1.000
_cell.length_b   1.000
_cell.length_c   1.000
_cell.angle_alpha   90.00
_cell.angle_beta   90.00
_cell.angle_gamma   90.00
#
_symmetry.space_group_name_H-M   'P 1'
#
loop_
_entity.id
_entity.type
_entity.pdbx_description
1 polymer ?
#
loop_
_entity_poly.entity_id
_entity_poly.type
_entity_poly.pdbx_seq_one_letter_code
_entity_poly.pdbx_strand_id
1 'polypeptide(L)'
;MTTSKATPRPLSLVIPQDVPTIYVEGIAQMLLGFPNSRVHFYDVMTTPPQEHHDHEKHRVRCELVMPTAALVEMCRSILGHIATASPNLQMTSTEWMQRVQEILDQAGHPIAAASPNTD
;
A
#
# COMPACT_ATOMS: atom_id res chain seq x y z
N MET A 1 -2.38 11.95 26.61
CA MET A 1 -2.48 11.25 25.32
C MET A 1 -1.10 10.72 24.96
N THR A 2 -0.84 9.45 25.23
CA THR A 2 0.45 8.80 24.96
C THR A 2 0.44 8.27 23.52
N THR A 3 1.20 8.89 22.63
CA THR A 3 1.46 8.35 21.29
C THR A 3 2.29 7.09 21.45
N SER A 4 1.65 5.92 21.38
CA SER A 4 2.34 4.64 21.25
C SER A 4 3.16 4.68 19.96
N LYS A 5 4.49 4.79 20.08
CA LYS A 5 5.39 4.54 18.95
C LYS A 5 5.26 3.05 18.64
N ALA A 6 4.49 2.72 17.61
CA ALA A 6 4.44 1.36 17.10
C ALA A 6 5.85 0.96 16.66
N THR A 7 6.46 0.02 17.38
CA THR A 7 7.75 -0.56 16.98
C THR A 7 7.54 -1.27 15.64
N PRO A 8 8.32 -0.95 14.59
CA PRO A 8 8.18 -1.61 13.30
C PRO A 8 8.48 -3.10 13.47
N ARG A 9 7.55 -3.95 13.03
CA ARG A 9 7.70 -5.41 13.11
C ARG A 9 8.80 -5.84 12.12
N PRO A 10 9.72 -6.73 12.52
CA PRO A 10 10.77 -7.18 11.62
C PRO A 10 10.22 -7.90 10.39
N LEU A 11 10.56 -7.39 9.20
CA LEU A 11 10.10 -7.88 7.89
C LEU A 11 10.84 -9.16 7.48
N SER A 12 10.11 -10.21 7.13
CA SER A 12 10.66 -11.47 6.61
C SER A 12 10.30 -11.64 5.13
N LEU A 13 11.30 -11.64 4.25
CA LEU A 13 11.11 -11.79 2.81
C LEU A 13 11.33 -13.24 2.38
N VAL A 14 10.35 -13.82 1.67
CA VAL A 14 10.42 -15.17 1.10
C VAL A 14 10.42 -15.05 -0.43
N ILE A 15 11.49 -15.53 -1.06
CA ILE A 15 11.63 -15.60 -2.52
C ILE A 15 11.55 -17.08 -2.93
N PRO A 16 10.41 -17.56 -3.46
CA PRO A 16 10.30 -18.90 -4.00
C PRO A 16 11.27 -19.15 -5.16
N GLN A 17 11.62 -20.41 -5.44
CA GLN A 17 12.49 -20.75 -6.57
C GLN A 17 11.79 -20.54 -7.93
N ASP A 18 10.47 -20.74 -8.00
CA ASP A 18 9.69 -20.71 -9.24
C ASP A 18 8.89 -19.41 -9.42
N VAL A 19 9.46 -18.27 -9.06
CA VAL A 19 8.76 -16.99 -9.21
C VAL A 19 8.69 -16.61 -10.70
N PRO A 20 7.50 -16.27 -11.24
CA PRO A 20 7.39 -15.81 -12.61
C PRO A 20 8.24 -14.55 -12.81
N THR A 21 9.16 -14.61 -13.78
CA THR A 21 10.05 -13.51 -14.13
C THR A 21 9.63 -12.93 -15.48
N ILE A 22 9.30 -11.64 -15.49
CA ILE A 22 8.94 -10.88 -16.67
C ILE A 22 10.15 -10.05 -17.09
N TYR A 23 10.58 -10.20 -18.34
CA TYR A 23 11.64 -9.38 -18.92
C TYR A 23 11.03 -8.28 -19.77
N VAL A 24 11.32 -7.03 -19.44
CA VAL A 24 10.89 -5.88 -20.25
C VAL A 24 11.89 -5.69 -21.39
N GLU A 25 11.79 -6.55 -22.40
CA GLU A 25 12.54 -6.38 -23.65
C GLU A 25 11.76 -5.48 -24.62
N GLY A 26 11.97 -4.18 -24.50
CA GLY A 26 11.58 -3.20 -25.52
C GLY A 26 12.73 -2.34 -26.04
N ILE A 27 13.84 -2.22 -25.29
CA ILE A 27 14.96 -1.31 -25.62
C ILE A 27 16.33 -1.97 -25.33
N ALA A 28 16.35 -3.13 -24.66
CA ALA A 28 17.59 -3.73 -24.13
C ALA A 28 18.52 -4.34 -25.20
N GLN A 29 18.05 -4.62 -26.42
CA GLN A 29 18.92 -5.13 -27.48
C GLN A 29 19.85 -4.08 -28.10
N MET A 30 19.64 -2.78 -27.87
CA MET A 30 20.46 -1.74 -28.51
C MET A 30 21.68 -1.29 -27.71
N LEU A 31 21.82 -1.67 -26.43
CA LEU A 31 22.87 -1.14 -25.56
C LEU A 31 23.54 -2.25 -24.74
N LEU A 32 24.47 -2.97 -25.39
CA LEU A 32 25.49 -3.75 -24.71
C LEU A 32 26.18 -2.86 -23.66
N GLY A 33 25.95 -3.14 -22.37
CA GLY A 33 26.71 -2.52 -21.26
C GLY A 33 25.91 -1.76 -20.21
N PHE A 34 24.59 -1.61 -20.34
CA PHE A 34 23.80 -0.96 -19.30
C PHE A 34 23.29 -1.95 -18.24
N PRO A 35 23.33 -1.59 -16.93
CA PRO A 35 22.84 -2.47 -15.88
C PRO A 35 21.33 -2.70 -16.00
N ASN A 36 20.90 -3.90 -15.62
CA ASN A 36 19.51 -4.25 -15.43
C ASN A 36 19.18 -4.31 -13.94
N SER A 37 17.97 -3.88 -13.60
CA SER A 37 17.43 -3.97 -12.24
C SER A 37 16.36 -5.05 -12.18
N ARG A 38 16.31 -5.77 -11.05
CA ARG A 38 15.27 -6.74 -10.73
C ARG A 38 14.33 -6.13 -9.68
N VAL A 39 13.05 -6.04 -10.00
CA VAL A 39 11.99 -5.52 -9.13
C VAL A 39 11.15 -6.69 -8.64
N HIS A 40 11.02 -6.83 -7.32
CA HIS A 40 10.24 -7.91 -6.70
C HIS A 40 8.89 -7.36 -6.24
N PHE A 41 7.81 -8.02 -6.67
CA PHE A 41 6.46 -7.74 -6.22
C PHE A 41 6.09 -8.72 -5.11
N TYR A 42 5.81 -8.19 -3.92
CA TYR A 42 5.52 -8.96 -2.72
C TYR A 42 4.02 -8.99 -2.41
N ASP A 43 3.58 -10.11 -1.86
CA ASP A 43 2.26 -10.33 -1.26
C ASP A 43 2.44 -10.53 0.26
N VAL A 44 1.57 -9.92 1.06
CA VAL A 44 1.65 -9.99 2.52
C VAL A 44 0.98 -11.28 2.97
N MET A 45 1.76 -12.19 3.56
CA MET A 45 1.23 -13.43 4.12
C MET A 45 0.71 -13.16 5.53
N THR A 46 -0.61 -13.24 5.72
CA THR A 46 -1.21 -13.27 7.05
C THR A 46 -0.80 -14.55 7.77
N THR A 47 0.01 -14.44 8.80
CA THR A 47 0.36 -15.56 9.68
C THR A 47 -0.86 -15.98 10.52
N PRO A 48 -1.12 -17.29 10.67
CA PRO A 48 -2.18 -17.77 11.53
C PRO A 48 -1.92 -17.38 13.00
N PRO A 49 -2.97 -17.12 13.80
CA PRO A 49 -2.88 -16.52 15.13
C PRO A 49 -2.12 -17.34 16.19
N GLN A 50 -1.68 -18.57 15.88
CA GLN A 50 -0.92 -19.43 16.79
C GLN A 50 0.60 -19.21 16.73
N GLU A 51 1.15 -18.60 15.67
CA GLU A 51 2.58 -18.26 15.61
C GLU A 51 2.80 -16.85 16.18
N HIS A 52 3.54 -16.75 17.29
CA HIS A 52 3.86 -15.52 17.98
C HIS A 52 4.36 -14.39 17.05
N HIS A 53 3.50 -13.38 16.90
CA HIS A 53 3.71 -11.94 17.00
C HIS A 53 4.83 -11.16 16.30
N ASP A 54 5.90 -11.71 15.73
CA ASP A 54 7.06 -10.84 15.41
C ASP A 54 7.40 -10.59 13.95
N HIS A 55 6.91 -11.37 12.98
CA HIS A 55 7.36 -11.18 11.59
C HIS A 55 6.23 -11.05 10.58
N GLU A 56 6.18 -9.89 9.91
CA GLU A 56 5.40 -9.73 8.69
C GLU A 56 6.12 -10.51 7.57
N LYS A 57 5.52 -11.61 7.11
CA LYS A 57 6.08 -12.44 6.04
C LYS A 57 5.59 -11.93 4.70
N HIS A 58 6.50 -11.58 3.81
CA HIS A 58 6.21 -11.11 2.46
C HIS A 58 6.73 -12.13 1.46
N ARG A 59 5.85 -12.64 0.60
CA ARG A 59 6.22 -13.61 -0.44
C ARG A 59 6.31 -12.92 -1.79
N VAL A 60 7.41 -13.10 -2.49
CA VAL A 60 7.52 -12.64 -3.89
C VAL A 60 6.55 -13.45 -4.75
N ARG A 61 5.70 -12.74 -5.50
CA ARG A 61 4.75 -13.29 -6.46
C ARG A 61 5.22 -13.16 -7.89
N CYS A 62 5.97 -12.11 -8.20
CA CYS A 62 6.47 -11.83 -9.54
C CYS A 62 7.78 -11.06 -9.46
N GLU A 63 8.65 -11.29 -10.43
CA GLU A 63 9.86 -10.53 -10.66
C GLU A 63 9.77 -9.82 -12.01
N LEU A 64 10.25 -8.58 -12.05
CA LEU A 64 10.36 -7.81 -13.28
C LEU A 64 11.82 -7.43 -13.47
N VAL A 65 12.41 -7.84 -14.58
CA VAL A 65 13.77 -7.49 -14.98
C VAL A 65 13.69 -6.46 -16.10
N MET A 66 14.30 -5.29 -15.89
CA MET A 66 14.27 -4.20 -16.86
C MET A 66 15.54 -3.35 -16.82
N PRO A 67 15.85 -2.59 -17.88
CA PRO A 67 16.97 -1.65 -17.87
C PRO A 67 16.86 -0.67 -16.70
N THR A 68 17.95 -0.47 -15.95
CA THR A 68 17.95 0.42 -14.78
C THR A 68 17.54 1.85 -15.14
N ALA A 69 17.91 2.33 -16.32
CA ALA A 69 17.50 3.65 -16.81
C ALA A 69 15.96 3.77 -16.91
N ALA A 70 15.29 2.76 -17.47
CA ALA A 70 13.83 2.73 -17.57
C ALA A 70 13.17 2.68 -16.19
N LEU A 71 13.75 1.94 -15.24
CA LEU A 71 13.28 1.93 -13.85
C LEU A 71 13.38 3.32 -13.21
N VAL A 72 14.50 4.04 -13.39
CA VAL A 72 14.68 5.40 -12.85
C VAL A 72 13.66 6.36 -13.45
N GLU A 73 13.43 6.31 -14.76
CA GLU A 73 12.43 7.14 -15.43
C GLU A 73 11.02 6.86 -14.93
N MET A 74 10.66 5.59 -14.79
CA MET A 74 9.38 5.17 -14.22
C MET A 74 9.20 5.70 -12.79
N CYS A 75 10.20 5.53 -11.92
CA CYS A 75 10.17 6.06 -10.55
C CYS A 75 10.01 7.58 -10.53
N ARG A 76 10.74 8.30 -11.39
CA ARG A 76 10.64 9.76 -11.49
C ARG A 76 9.23 10.19 -11.91
N SER A 77 8.63 9.50 -12.88
CA SER A 77 7.26 9.79 -13.34
C SER A 77 6.24 9.56 -12.23
N ILE A 78 6.35 8.44 -11.49
CA ILE A 78 5.46 8.11 -10.38
C ILE A 78 5.58 9.17 -9.27
N LEU A 79 6.81 9.51 -8.87
CA LEU A 79 7.04 10.54 -7.85
C LEU A 79 6.52 11.91 -8.28
N GLY A 80 6.68 12.26 -9.56
CA GLY A 80 6.11 13.47 -10.13
C GLY A 80 4.59 13.51 -10.03
N HIS A 81 3.92 12.43 -10.42
CA HIS A 81 2.46 12.32 -10.29
C HIS A 81 2.01 12.44 -8.84
N ILE A 82 2.68 11.76 -7.90
CA ILE A 82 2.37 11.85 -6.47
C ILE A 82 2.56 13.29 -5.97
N ALA A 83 3.64 13.96 -6.34
CA ALA A 83 3.89 15.34 -5.93
C ALA A 83 2.79 16.29 -6.44
N THR A 84 2.35 16.13 -7.69
CA THR A 84 1.26 16.94 -8.27
C THR A 84 -0.11 16.58 -7.72
N ALA A 85 -0.34 15.31 -7.34
CA ALA A 85 -1.59 14.84 -6.77
C ALA A 85 -1.70 15.12 -5.27
N SER A 86 -0.60 15.46 -4.58
CA SER A 86 -0.57 15.71 -3.14
C SER A 86 -1.64 16.69 -2.63
N PRO A 87 -1.88 17.85 -3.28
CA PRO A 87 -2.96 18.75 -2.86
C PRO A 87 -4.35 18.11 -2.97
N ASN A 88 -4.60 17.36 -4.05
CA ASN A 88 -5.87 16.66 -4.24
C ASN A 88 -6.04 15.55 -3.20
N LEU A 89 -4.98 14.80 -2.88
CA LEU A 89 -5.01 13.77 -1.83
C LEU A 89 -5.29 14.37 -0.45
N GLN A 90 -4.73 15.54 -0.14
CA GLN A 90 -5.01 16.26 1.12
C GLN A 90 -6.47 16.73 1.19
N MET A 91 -6.99 17.27 0.08
CA MET A 91 -8.39 17.69 -0.02
C MET A 91 -9.34 16.50 0.17
N THR A 92 -9.15 15.42 -0.58
CA THR A 92 -9.97 14.20 -0.46
C THR A 92 -9.88 13.57 0.94
N SER A 93 -8.70 13.59 1.56
CA SER A 93 -8.53 13.13 2.96
C SER A 93 -9.36 13.97 3.93
N THR A 94 -9.37 15.31 3.75
CA THR A 94 -10.14 16.22 4.59
C THR A 94 -11.64 16.01 4.42
N GLU A 95 -12.11 15.88 3.18
CA GLU A 95 -13.51 15.58 2.86
C GLU A 95 -13.96 14.25 3.46
N TRP A 96 -13.12 13.21 3.36
CA TRP A 96 -13.39 11.92 3.95
C TRP A 96 -13.52 12.00 5.48
N MET A 97 -12.58 12.66 6.15
CA MET A 97 -12.60 12.83 7.61
C MET A 97 -13.85 13.60 8.06
N GLN A 98 -14.26 14.62 7.31
CA GLN A 98 -15.49 15.34 7.57
C GLN A 98 -16.72 14.42 7.47
N ARG A 99 -16.81 13.61 6.41
CA ARG A 99 -17.91 12.64 6.24
C ARG A 99 -17.96 11.60 7.34
N VAL A 100 -16.80 11.08 7.75
CA VAL A 100 -16.71 10.13 8.87
C VAL A 100 -17.21 10.78 10.16
N GLN A 101 -16.85 12.04 10.42
CA GLN A 101 -17.32 12.76 11.60
C GLN A 101 -18.84 12.97 11.57
N GLU A 102 -19.40 13.37 10.43
CA GLU A 102 -20.86 13.52 10.24
C GLU A 102 -21.61 12.21 10.53
N ILE A 103 -21.09 11.07 10.07
CA ILE A 103 -21.69 9.76 10.32
C ILE A 103 -21.61 9.39 11.80
N LEU A 104 -20.47 9.65 12.46
CA LEU A 104 -20.30 9.37 13.89
C LEU A 104 -21.23 10.24 14.75
N ASP A 105 -21.41 11.52 14.39
CA ASP A 105 -22.29 12.44 15.11
C ASP A 105 -23.77 12.06 14.96
N GLN A 106 -24.16 11.52 13.79
CA GLN A 106 -25.50 10.95 13.56
C GLN A 106 -25.71 9.64 14.33
N ALA A 107 -24.70 8.77 14.38
CA ALA A 107 -24.76 7.51 15.12
C ALA A 107 -24.77 7.72 16.66
N GLY A 108 -24.22 8.84 17.12
CA GLY A 108 -24.22 9.25 18.54
C GLY A 108 -25.52 9.90 19.02
N HIS A 109 -26.46 10.25 18.13
CA HIS A 109 -27.78 10.75 18.53
C HIS A 109 -28.70 9.57 18.88
N PRO A 110 -29.13 9.42 20.15
CA PRO A 110 -30.14 8.43 20.49
C PRO A 110 -31.45 8.80 19.77
N ILE A 111 -31.99 7.84 19.01
CA ILE A 111 -33.32 7.95 18.40
C ILE A 111 -34.29 8.26 19.52
N ALA A 112 -34.79 9.50 19.56
CA ALA A 112 -35.79 9.94 20.53
C ALA A 112 -36.97 8.97 20.45
N ALA A 113 -37.24 8.31 21.58
CA ALA A 113 -38.31 7.35 21.73
C ALA A 113 -39.61 7.95 21.19
N ALA A 114 -40.18 7.30 20.16
CA ALA A 114 -41.54 7.57 19.74
C ALA A 114 -42.46 7.28 20.93
N SER A 115 -42.99 8.31 21.57
CA SER A 115 -44.02 8.18 22.60
C SER A 115 -45.24 7.48 21.99
N PRO A 116 -45.65 6.31 22.49
CA PRO A 116 -46.93 5.74 22.12
C PRO A 116 -48.03 6.59 22.77
N ASN A 117 -48.84 7.24 21.94
CA ASN A 117 -50.10 7.86 22.36
C ASN A 117 -50.94 6.78 23.08
N THR A 118 -51.22 7.02 24.35
CA THR A 118 -52.28 6.37 25.10
C THR A 118 -53.61 7.01 24.71
N ASP A 119 -54.46 6.26 24.02
CA ASP A 119 -55.91 6.37 24.04
C ASP A 119 -56.49 5.00 24.42
#